data_AF-A0A1F8PCU1-F1
#
_entry.id   AF-A0A1F8PCU1-F1
#
_cell.length_a   1.000
_cell.length_b   1.000
_cell.length_c   1.000
_cell.angle_alpha   90.00
_cell.angle_beta   90.00
_cell.angle_gamma   90.00
#
_symmetry.space_group_name_H-M   'P 1'
#
loop_
_entity.id
_entity.type
_entity.pdbx_description
1 polymer ?
#
loop_
_entity_poly.entity_id
_entity_poly.type
_entity_poly.pdbx_seq_one_letter_code
_entity_poly.pdbx_strand_id
1 'polypeptide(L)' 'MNKYWKRSFIKAVVLYPGWFVETIDEGNSIWVLNLKAFPAFIENQKERISELDLHLASFH' A
#
# COMPACT_ATOMS: atom_id res chain seq x y z
N MET A 1 15.75 10.85 24.04
CA MET A 1 15.00 9.58 24.17
C MET A 1 14.24 9.32 22.87
N ASN A 2 14.28 8.07 22.41
CA ASN A 2 14.23 7.59 21.02
C ASN A 2 12.96 7.92 20.22
N LYS A 3 13.13 8.37 18.97
CA LYS A 3 12.06 8.70 18.00
C LYS A 3 12.28 7.91 16.70
N TYR A 4 12.24 6.58 16.74
CA TYR A 4 12.54 5.76 15.55
C TYR A 4 11.49 4.72 15.17
N TRP A 5 10.32 4.71 15.81
CA TRP A 5 9.20 3.90 15.35
C TRP A 5 8.12 4.81 14.78
N LYS A 6 8.34 5.26 13.54
CA LYS A 6 7.25 5.83 12.75
C LYS A 6 6.29 4.66 12.49
N ARG A 7 5.07 4.70 13.02
CA ARG A 7 4.02 3.77 12.59
C ARG A 7 3.88 3.94 11.09
N SER A 8 4.40 2.99 10.32
CA SER A 8 4.09 2.89 8.90
C SER A 8 2.60 2.59 8.83
N PHE A 9 1.82 3.53 8.28
CA PHE A 9 0.43 3.26 7.93
C PHE A 9 0.45 2.28 6.75
N ILE A 10 0.61 0.99 7.06
CA ILE A 10 0.56 -0.07 6.06
C ILE A 10 -0.89 -0.16 5.60
N LYS A 11 -1.09 0.09 4.30
CA LYS A 11 -2.38 -0.08 3.65
C LYS A 11 -2.32 -1.32 2.78
N ALA A 12 -3.13 -2.33 3.09
CA ALA A 12 -3.12 -3.58 2.33
C ALA A 12 -3.69 -3.34 0.93
N VAL A 13 -3.16 -4.07 -0.06
CA VAL A 13 -3.63 -4.02 -1.45
C VAL A 13 -4.10 -5.41 -1.86
N VAL A 14 -5.34 -5.52 -2.29
CA VAL A 14 -5.93 -6.74 -2.85
C VAL A 14 -5.98 -6.60 -4.36
N LEU A 15 -5.34 -7.52 -5.07
CA LEU A 15 -5.44 -7.60 -6.53
C LEU A 15 -6.58 -8.53 -6.90
N TYR A 16 -7.56 -8.01 -7.64
CA TYR A 16 -8.73 -8.75 -8.07
C TYR A 16 -8.78 -8.85 -9.60
N PRO A 17 -9.02 -10.05 -10.18
CA PRO A 17 -9.01 -10.24 -11.64
C PRO A 17 -10.27 -9.71 -12.37
N GLY A 18 -11.24 -9.14 -11.65
CA GLY A 18 -12.51 -8.64 -12.21
C GLY A 18 -12.54 -7.15 -12.60
N TRP A 19 -13.66 -6.72 -13.18
CA TRP A 19 -13.90 -5.36 -13.69
C TRP A 19 -14.68 -4.45 -12.72
N PHE A 20 -15.32 -5.04 -11.71
CA PHE A 20 -16.16 -4.32 -10.75
C PHE A 20 -15.84 -4.79 -9.32
N VAL A 21 -15.55 -3.84 -8.44
CA VAL A 21 -15.48 -4.05 -7.00
C VAL A 21 -16.46 -3.05 -6.41
N GLU A 22 -17.52 -3.55 -5.79
CA GLU A 22 -18.45 -2.70 -5.06
C GLU A 22 -17.71 -2.17 -3.82
N THR A 23 -17.38 -0.88 -3.82
CA THR A 23 -16.78 -0.24 -2.66
C THR A 23 -17.89 0.05 -1.66
N ILE A 24 -18.17 -0.92 -0.81
CA ILE A 24 -19.03 -0.71 0.37
C ILE A 24 -18.19 0.13 1.34
N ASP A 25 -18.30 1.45 1.25
CA ASP A 25 -17.52 2.36 2.07
C ASP A 25 -18.27 2.70 3.35
N GLU A 26 -17.67 2.33 4.48
CA GLU A 26 -17.79 3.05 5.76
C GLU A 26 -16.43 3.07 6.52
N GLY A 27 -15.29 3.08 5.81
CA GLY A 27 -13.96 3.21 6.46
C GLY A 27 -12.94 2.10 6.19
N ASN A 28 -12.96 1.48 5.01
CA ASN A 28 -12.06 0.36 4.71
C ASN A 28 -10.59 0.79 4.54
N SER A 29 -9.71 0.20 5.36
CA SER A 29 -8.26 0.42 5.40
C SER A 29 -7.49 -0.33 4.29
N ILE A 30 -8.16 -0.75 3.22
CA ILE A 30 -7.57 -1.57 2.16
C ILE A 30 -7.83 -0.97 0.78
N TRP A 31 -6.88 -1.15 -0.14
CA TRP A 31 -7.04 -0.83 -1.55
C TRP A 31 -7.39 -2.09 -2.32
N VAL A 32 -8.36 -2.01 -3.22
CA VAL A 32 -8.68 -3.10 -4.15
C VAL A 32 -8.39 -2.61 -5.56
N LEU A 33 -7.53 -3.33 -6.28
CA LEU A 33 -7.07 -2.93 -7.61
C LEU A 33 -7.26 -4.07 -8.60
N ASN A 34 -7.51 -3.72 -9.86
CA ASN A 34 -7.37 -4.67 -10.96
C ASN A 34 -5.88 -5.01 -11.16
N LEU A 35 -5.57 -6.28 -11.45
CA LEU A 35 -4.21 -6.76 -11.72
C LEU A 35 -3.44 -5.90 -12.74
N LYS A 36 -4.11 -5.47 -13.84
CA LYS A 36 -3.48 -4.66 -14.89
C LYS A 36 -3.16 -3.23 -14.45
N ALA A 37 -3.88 -2.72 -13.45
CA ALA A 37 -3.69 -1.37 -12.95
C ALA A 37 -2.59 -1.28 -11.88
N PHE A 38 -2.17 -2.40 -11.30
CA PHE A 38 -1.24 -2.40 -10.16
C PHE A 38 0.12 -1.76 -10.47
N PRO A 39 0.83 -2.06 -11.59
CA PRO A 39 2.11 -1.43 -11.87
C PRO A 39 2.01 0.09 -12.00
N ALA A 40 1.06 0.57 -12.81
CA ALA A 40 0.81 1.99 -12.99
C ALA A 40 0.38 2.68 -11.69
N PHE A 41 -0.40 2.00 -10.84
CA PHE A 41 -0.78 2.53 -9.53
C PHE A 41 0.44 2.78 -8.64
N ILE A 42 1.38 1.84 -8.55
CA ILE A 42 2.61 1.98 -7.76
C ILE A 42 3.50 3.09 -8.33
N GLU A 43 3.65 3.15 -9.66
CA GLU A 43 4.46 4.17 -10.32
C GLU A 43 3.94 5.59 -10.07
N ASN A 44 2.63 5.77 -10.02
CA ASN A 44 1.99 7.07 -9.80
C ASN A 44 1.83 7.46 -8.31
N GLN A 45 2.30 6.63 -7.36
CA GLN A 45 2.27 7.03 -5.95
C GLN A 45 3.20 8.21 -5.69
N LYS A 46 2.64 9.28 -5.10
CA LYS A 46 3.38 10.50 -4.74
C LYS A 46 4.40 10.25 -3.61
N GLU A 47 4.02 9.41 -2.67
CA GLU A 47 4.86 9.04 -1.53
C GLU A 47 5.41 7.64 -1.74
N ARG A 48 6.73 7.50 -1.59
CA ARG A 48 7.43 6.22 -1.62
C ARG A 48 8.24 6.07 -0.36
N ILE A 49 8.30 4.84 0.16
CA ILE A 49 9.20 4.50 1.27
C ILE A 49 10.65 4.70 0.80
N SER A 50 11.52 5.18 1.69
CA SER A 50 12.94 5.31 1.37
C SER A 50 13.59 3.93 1.22
N GLU A 51 14.66 3.83 0.46
CA GLU A 51 15.38 2.57 0.28
C GLU A 51 15.96 2.04 1.60
N LEU A 52 16.37 2.94 2.49
CA LEU A 52 16.81 2.61 3.85
C LEU A 52 15.67 2.00 4.68
N ASP A 53 14.51 2.64 4.69
CA ASP A 53 13.34 2.15 5.43
C ASP A 53 12.83 0.82 4.85
N LEU A 54 12.92 0.63 3.53
CA LEU A 54 12.60 -0.62 2.86
C LEU A 54 13.53 -1.75 3.31
N HIS A 55 14.83 -1.50 3.33
CA HIS A 55 15.81 -2.47 3.85
C HIS A 55 15.50 -2.82 5.29
N LEU A 56 15.27 -1.84 6.16
CA LEU A 56 14.91 -2.07 7.56
C LEU A 56 13.63 -2.91 7.71
N ALA A 57 12.64 -2.72 6.84
CA ALA A 57 11.41 -3.51 6.84
C ALA A 57 11.61 -4.96 6.36
N SER A 58 12.65 -5.26 5.57
CA SER A 58 12.92 -6.61 5.05
C SER A 58 13.62 -7.56 6.04
N PHE A 59 14.19 -7.03 7.12
CA PHE A 59 14.91 -7.81 8.15
C PHE A 59 14.03 -8.29 9.31
N HIS A 60 12.72 -8.08 9.25
CA HIS A 60 11.72 -8.42 10.27
C HIS A 60 10.67 -9.38 9.71
#